data_AF-A0A957H8M8-F1
#
_entry.id   AF-A0A957H8M8-F1
#
_cell.length_a   1.000
_cell.length_b   1.000
_cell.length_c   1.000
_cell.angle_alpha   90.00
_cell.angle_beta   90.00
_cell.angle_gamma   90.00
#
_symmetry.space_group_name_H-M   'P 1'
#
loop_
_entity.id
_entity.type
_entity.pdbx_description
1 polymer ?
#
loop_
_entity_poly.entity_id
_entity_poly.type
_entity_poly.pdbx_seq_one_letter_code
_entity_poly.pdbx_strand_id
1 'polypeptide(L)'
;MWRNAIFRNNLFLGTRYAFEFTTVADEGFRDFDYNGWGTSRAIGGLSAPFFKWDDVRYDRLPDLQAIGVELHGVAVDFSDLATVQLPADWNLPALPGSQDLRLVSGSLAINAGADLANFNDGFSLTGLPDLGAFEFGQPLPDYGPPPIPCDACTPAAYLPIITVP
;
A
#
# COMPACT_ATOMS: atom_id res chain seq x y z
N MET A 1 16.63 -12.24 2.57
CA MET A 1 17.29 -10.98 2.16
C MET A 1 16.78 -10.60 0.79
N TRP A 2 16.41 -9.34 0.59
CA TRP A 2 15.87 -8.85 -0.68
C TRP A 2 17.02 -8.47 -1.60
N ARG A 3 17.09 -9.12 -2.77
CA ARG A 3 18.05 -8.87 -3.83
C ARG A 3 17.28 -8.54 -5.10
N ASN A 4 17.77 -7.61 -5.92
CA ASN A 4 17.12 -7.17 -7.16
C ASN A 4 15.66 -6.78 -6.94
N ALA A 5 15.44 -5.92 -5.94
CA ALA A 5 14.10 -5.49 -5.55
C ALA A 5 13.89 -4.02 -5.90
N ILE A 6 12.77 -3.74 -6.55
CA ILE A 6 12.27 -2.39 -6.82
C ILE A 6 10.92 -2.24 -6.13
N PHE A 7 10.81 -1.22 -5.29
CA PHE A 7 9.54 -0.76 -4.74
C PHE A 7 9.33 0.66 -5.26
N ARG A 8 8.24 0.89 -5.99
CA ARG A 8 7.84 2.21 -6.47
C ARG A 8 6.34 2.38 -6.36
N ASN A 9 5.92 3.60 -6.07
CA ASN A 9 4.53 4.03 -5.94
C ASN A 9 3.75 3.29 -4.86
N ASN A 10 4.43 2.77 -3.83
CA ASN A 10 3.77 2.11 -2.70
C ASN A 10 3.48 3.11 -1.58
N LEU A 11 2.45 2.82 -0.79
CA LEU A 11 2.12 3.54 0.43
C LEU A 11 2.19 2.56 1.61
N PHE A 12 3.15 2.78 2.51
CA PHE A 12 3.39 1.94 3.68
C PHE A 12 3.04 2.68 4.96
N LEU A 13 2.12 2.10 5.73
CA LEU A 13 1.67 2.61 7.02
C LEU A 13 1.78 1.53 8.09
N GLY A 14 2.30 1.89 9.26
CA GLY A 14 2.46 0.95 10.37
C GLY A 14 2.58 1.62 11.74
N THR A 15 2.98 0.84 12.74
CA THR A 15 3.15 1.32 14.13
C THR A 15 4.58 1.18 14.65
N ARG A 16 5.47 0.65 13.81
CA ARG A 16 6.86 0.35 14.15
C ARG A 16 7.82 0.99 13.16
N TYR A 17 8.92 0.35 12.79
CA TYR A 17 9.68 0.84 11.65
C TYR A 17 8.77 0.90 10.42
N ALA A 18 8.88 1.98 9.65
CA ALA A 18 8.29 2.09 8.32
C ALA A 18 8.86 0.98 7.42
N PHE A 19 10.17 0.71 7.53
CA PHE A 19 10.78 -0.55 7.15
C PHE A 19 12.02 -0.87 8.00
N GLU A 20 12.37 -2.15 8.10
CA GLU A 20 13.60 -2.61 8.74
C GLU A 20 14.34 -3.62 7.85
N PHE A 21 15.54 -3.24 7.42
CA PHE A 21 16.54 -4.09 6.77
C PHE A 21 17.78 -4.19 7.65
N THR A 22 18.05 -5.40 8.16
CA THR A 22 19.21 -5.70 9.01
C THR A 22 20.39 -6.28 8.23
N THR A 23 20.29 -6.38 6.91
CA THR A 23 21.28 -7.01 6.05
C THR A 23 21.74 -6.03 4.98
N VAL A 24 23.06 -5.87 4.85
CA VAL A 24 23.69 -5.17 3.72
C VAL A 24 23.51 -6.00 2.46
N ALA A 25 23.13 -5.37 1.34
CA ALA A 25 23.10 -6.01 0.02
C ALA A 25 24.45 -6.69 -0.26
N ASP A 26 24.46 -8.02 -0.42
CA ASP A 26 25.67 -8.81 -0.67
C ASP A 26 25.98 -8.80 -2.16
N GLU A 27 24.95 -8.85 -3.00
CA GLU A 27 24.99 -8.62 -4.45
C GLU A 27 23.62 -8.10 -4.97
N GLY A 28 23.63 -7.42 -6.12
CA GLY A 28 22.43 -6.86 -6.75
C GLY A 28 22.07 -5.45 -6.26
N PHE A 29 20.98 -4.89 -6.80
CA PHE A 29 20.52 -3.55 -6.44
C PHE A 29 19.22 -3.61 -5.62
N ARG A 30 19.01 -2.58 -4.80
CA ARG A 30 17.74 -2.29 -4.12
C ARG A 30 17.38 -0.85 -4.45
N ASP A 31 16.24 -0.66 -5.07
CA ASP A 31 15.70 0.65 -5.37
C ASP A 31 14.34 0.76 -4.67
N PHE A 32 14.29 1.64 -3.70
CA PHE A 32 13.10 1.90 -2.90
C PHE A 32 12.62 3.33 -3.19
N ASP A 33 13.07 4.01 -4.24
CA ASP A 33 12.65 5.39 -4.46
C ASP A 33 11.15 5.52 -4.80
N TYR A 34 10.57 6.72 -4.61
CA TYR A 34 9.15 7.01 -4.85
C TYR A 34 8.15 6.18 -4.04
N ASN A 35 8.35 6.03 -2.74
CA ASN A 35 7.36 5.43 -1.85
C ASN A 35 6.92 6.39 -0.74
N GLY A 36 5.73 6.14 -0.19
CA GLY A 36 5.17 6.85 0.94
C GLY A 36 5.37 6.04 2.21
N TRP A 37 5.91 6.69 3.25
CA TRP A 37 6.23 6.03 4.53
C TRP A 37 5.60 6.74 5.71
N GLY A 38 4.80 6.01 6.47
CA GLY A 38 4.21 6.52 7.71
C GLY A 38 4.25 5.50 8.84
N THR A 39 4.47 6.01 10.05
CA THR A 39 4.44 5.22 11.27
C THR A 39 3.95 6.02 12.45
N SER A 40 3.23 5.37 13.38
CA SER A 40 2.82 5.99 14.65
C SER A 40 3.95 6.13 15.68
N ARG A 41 5.20 5.79 15.33
CA ARG A 41 6.36 6.00 16.21
C ARG A 41 6.63 7.50 16.45
N ALA A 42 6.85 7.86 17.71
CA ALA A 42 7.23 9.22 18.07
C ALA A 42 8.69 9.50 17.71
N ILE A 43 8.91 10.64 17.04
CA ILE A 43 10.25 11.17 16.70
C ILE A 43 11.01 11.53 17.99
N GLY A 44 12.30 11.18 18.07
CA GLY A 44 13.22 11.65 19.12
C GLY A 44 13.12 10.97 20.50
N GLY A 45 12.29 9.92 20.65
CA GLY A 45 12.28 9.07 21.86
C GLY A 45 13.16 7.80 21.76
N LEU A 46 13.14 6.92 22.77
CA LEU A 46 13.79 5.59 22.67
C LEU A 46 13.20 4.70 21.55
N SER A 47 12.05 5.08 21.02
CA SER A 47 11.37 4.48 19.86
C SER A 47 11.63 5.23 18.54
N ALA A 48 12.59 6.17 18.51
CA ALA A 48 12.75 7.19 17.46
C ALA A 48 13.05 6.72 16.03
N PRO A 49 13.74 5.61 15.74
CA PRO A 49 14.09 5.36 14.36
C PRO A 49 12.86 4.91 13.59
N PHE A 50 12.51 5.68 12.56
CA PHE A 50 11.46 5.37 11.59
C PHE A 50 11.94 4.27 10.65
N PHE A 51 13.24 4.26 10.35
CA PHE A 51 13.81 3.36 9.38
C PHE A 51 15.02 2.63 9.97
N LYS A 52 15.25 1.43 9.44
CA LYS A 52 16.54 0.76 9.56
C LYS A 52 16.97 0.29 8.19
N TRP A 53 18.09 0.81 7.70
CA TRP A 53 18.66 0.48 6.41
C TRP A 53 20.08 -0.04 6.64
N ASP A 54 20.36 -1.25 6.15
CA ASP A 54 21.68 -1.90 6.30
C ASP A 54 22.16 -1.98 7.76
N ASP A 55 21.23 -2.31 8.65
CA ASP A 55 21.40 -2.38 10.09
C ASP A 55 21.69 -1.01 10.77
N VAL A 56 21.70 0.08 10.01
CA VAL A 56 21.84 1.46 10.50
C VAL A 56 20.46 2.09 10.70
N ARG A 57 20.28 2.84 11.79
CA ARG A 57 19.01 3.48 12.16
C ARG A 57 18.94 4.91 11.66
N TYR A 58 17.78 5.31 11.17
CA TYR A 58 17.49 6.66 10.69
C TYR A 58 16.17 7.14 11.30
N ASP A 59 16.17 8.36 11.85
CA ASP A 59 15.05 8.89 12.61
C ASP A 59 13.95 9.44 11.71
N ARG A 60 14.31 9.97 10.54
CA ARG A 60 13.37 10.57 9.60
C ARG A 60 13.73 10.25 8.15
N LEU A 61 12.76 10.45 7.26
CA LEU A 61 12.95 10.26 5.82
C LEU A 61 14.08 11.13 5.24
N PRO A 62 14.25 12.41 5.64
CA PRO A 62 15.40 13.20 5.20
C PRO A 62 16.77 12.60 5.55
N ASP A 63 16.86 11.80 6.62
CA ASP A 63 18.12 11.16 7.00
C ASP A 63 18.48 10.01 6.01
N LEU A 64 17.47 9.32 5.47
CA LEU A 64 17.66 8.36 4.38
C LEU A 64 18.00 9.06 3.06
N GLN A 65 17.31 10.16 2.76
CA GLN A 65 17.53 10.94 1.55
C GLN A 65 18.95 11.50 1.49
N ALA A 66 19.51 11.92 2.63
CA ALA A 66 20.89 12.40 2.74
C ALA A 66 21.94 11.35 2.33
N ILE A 67 21.60 10.05 2.38
CA ILE A 67 22.48 8.96 1.95
C ILE A 67 22.08 8.36 0.59
N GLY A 68 21.12 8.98 -0.12
CA GLY A 68 20.70 8.56 -1.46
C GLY A 68 19.62 7.48 -1.49
N VAL A 69 18.95 7.19 -0.37
CA VAL A 69 17.81 6.26 -0.30
C VAL A 69 16.52 7.06 -0.24
N GLU A 70 15.48 6.66 -0.97
CA GLU A 70 14.16 7.33 -0.96
C GLU A 70 14.20 8.83 -1.32
N LEU A 71 15.03 9.21 -2.30
CA LEU A 71 15.27 10.60 -2.70
C LEU A 71 13.98 11.37 -3.03
N HIS A 72 12.98 10.70 -3.58
CA HIS A 72 11.67 11.23 -3.92
C HIS A 72 10.54 10.66 -3.05
N GLY A 73 10.89 9.89 -2.01
CA GLY A 73 9.91 9.39 -1.05
C GLY A 73 9.23 10.53 -0.29
N VAL A 74 8.05 10.25 0.25
CA VAL A 74 7.27 11.20 1.06
C VAL A 74 6.90 10.60 2.42
N ALA A 75 6.90 11.44 3.45
CA ALA A 75 6.39 11.05 4.76
C ALA A 75 4.88 11.25 4.80
N VAL A 76 4.14 10.21 5.15
CA VAL A 76 2.67 10.18 5.19
C VAL A 76 2.18 9.79 6.59
N ASP A 77 0.90 9.99 6.85
CA ASP A 77 0.20 9.58 8.07
C ASP A 77 -1.10 8.83 7.74
N PHE A 78 -1.70 8.18 8.74
CA PHE A 78 -3.04 7.60 8.60
C PHE A 78 -4.10 8.66 8.23
N SER A 79 -3.87 9.94 8.57
CA SER A 79 -4.75 11.05 8.16
C SER A 79 -4.72 11.35 6.65
N ASP A 80 -3.75 10.83 5.90
CA ASP A 80 -3.72 10.93 4.44
C ASP A 80 -4.75 10.02 3.76
N LEU A 81 -5.40 9.13 4.53
CA LEU A 81 -6.42 8.19 4.09
C LEU A 81 -7.81 8.53 4.67
N ALA A 82 -8.87 8.13 3.95
CA ALA A 82 -10.24 8.52 4.26
C ALA A 82 -10.76 7.96 5.60
N THR A 83 -10.81 6.64 5.77
CA THR A 83 -11.22 6.01 7.03
C THR A 83 -10.47 4.72 7.20
N VAL A 84 -9.37 4.82 7.94
CA VAL A 84 -8.50 3.69 8.20
C VAL A 84 -8.29 3.51 9.70
N GLN A 85 -8.40 2.26 10.12
CA GLN A 85 -8.07 1.79 11.45
C GLN A 85 -7.29 0.50 11.29
N LEU A 86 -6.14 0.43 11.94
CA LEU A 86 -5.43 -0.83 12.04
C LEU A 86 -6.30 -1.85 12.80
N PRO A 87 -6.18 -3.15 12.47
CA PRO A 87 -6.80 -4.19 13.28
C PRO A 87 -6.39 -4.07 14.75
N ALA A 88 -7.32 -4.40 15.64
CA ALA A 88 -7.11 -4.27 17.08
C ALA A 88 -5.96 -5.13 17.61
N ASP A 89 -5.63 -6.22 16.92
CA ASP A 89 -4.54 -7.12 17.27
C ASP A 89 -3.95 -7.79 16.00
N TRP A 90 -2.72 -8.27 16.08
CA TRP A 90 -1.96 -8.81 14.95
C TRP A 90 -2.57 -10.07 14.33
N ASN A 91 -3.37 -10.80 15.10
CA ASN A 91 -4.04 -12.04 14.69
C ASN A 91 -5.49 -11.82 14.23
N LEU A 92 -5.97 -10.57 14.20
CA LEU A 92 -7.31 -10.23 13.75
C LEU A 92 -7.22 -9.61 12.35
N PRO A 93 -7.86 -10.22 11.32
CA PRO A 93 -7.93 -9.60 10.01
C PRO A 93 -8.87 -8.40 10.02
N ALA A 94 -8.57 -7.39 9.20
CA ALA A 94 -9.55 -6.37 8.87
C ALA A 94 -10.72 -7.00 8.10
N LEU A 95 -11.96 -6.64 8.45
CA LEU A 95 -13.12 -7.08 7.70
C LEU A 95 -13.08 -6.44 6.29
N PRO A 96 -13.22 -7.21 5.20
CA PRO A 96 -13.26 -6.63 3.85
C PRO A 96 -14.34 -5.56 3.74
N GLY A 97 -13.99 -4.41 3.15
CA GLY A 97 -14.89 -3.27 3.01
C GLY A 97 -15.11 -2.41 4.27
N SER A 98 -14.50 -2.75 5.41
CA SER A 98 -14.58 -1.93 6.64
C SER A 98 -13.63 -0.73 6.65
N GLN A 99 -12.65 -0.71 5.74
CA GLN A 99 -11.62 0.32 5.64
C GLN A 99 -11.75 1.04 4.30
N ASP A 100 -11.62 2.35 4.32
CA ASP A 100 -11.54 3.19 3.14
C ASP A 100 -10.11 3.72 3.01
N LEU A 101 -9.34 3.05 2.15
CA LEU A 101 -7.92 3.34 1.90
C LEU A 101 -7.72 4.35 0.77
N ARG A 102 -8.77 5.04 0.32
CA ARG A 102 -8.65 6.13 -0.66
C ARG A 102 -7.97 7.34 -0.01
N LEU A 103 -7.22 8.08 -0.80
CA LEU A 103 -6.58 9.32 -0.37
C LEU A 103 -7.62 10.40 -0.06
N VAL A 104 -7.36 11.23 0.95
CA VAL A 104 -8.13 12.44 1.22
C VAL A 104 -7.59 13.64 0.45
N SER A 105 -8.40 14.68 0.31
CA SER A 105 -7.95 15.94 -0.30
C SER A 105 -6.80 16.53 0.52
N GLY A 106 -5.71 16.90 -0.17
CA GLY A 106 -4.50 17.44 0.45
C GLY A 106 -3.54 16.37 0.97
N SER A 107 -3.82 15.08 0.74
CA SER A 107 -2.90 14.00 1.07
C SER A 107 -1.53 14.21 0.42
N LEU A 108 -0.46 13.95 1.19
CA LEU A 108 0.92 14.04 0.69
C LEU A 108 1.27 12.91 -0.30
N ALA A 109 0.43 11.88 -0.39
CA ALA A 109 0.56 10.80 -1.36
C ALA A 109 0.07 11.19 -2.76
N ILE A 110 -0.62 12.32 -2.92
CA ILE A 110 -1.14 12.77 -4.21
C ILE A 110 -0.01 13.35 -5.07
N ASN A 111 0.07 12.94 -6.33
CA ASN A 111 1.09 13.36 -7.31
C ASN A 111 2.54 13.14 -6.82
N ALA A 112 2.79 12.10 -6.03
CA ALA A 112 4.09 11.82 -5.41
C ALA A 112 4.78 10.56 -5.97
N GLY A 113 4.15 9.84 -6.90
CA GLY A 113 4.69 8.66 -7.56
C GLY A 113 5.60 8.98 -8.75
N ALA A 114 6.29 7.93 -9.22
CA ALA A 114 6.99 7.92 -10.50
C ALA A 114 6.05 7.45 -11.61
N ASP A 115 6.24 7.98 -12.82
CA ASP A 115 5.58 7.45 -14.01
C ASP A 115 6.18 6.06 -14.36
N LEU A 116 5.34 5.03 -14.33
CA LEU A 116 5.70 3.64 -14.59
C LEU A 116 4.99 3.18 -15.87
N ALA A 117 5.79 2.90 -16.90
CA ALA A 117 5.28 2.46 -18.20
C ALA A 117 4.34 1.25 -18.05
N ASN A 118 3.16 1.33 -18.68
CA ASN A 118 2.09 0.33 -18.67
C ASN A 118 1.33 0.18 -17.34
N PHE A 119 1.71 0.90 -16.28
CA PHE A 119 0.95 0.92 -15.01
C PHE A 119 -0.01 2.10 -14.94
N ASN A 120 0.37 3.24 -15.52
CA ASN A 120 -0.37 4.49 -15.39
C ASN A 120 -1.31 4.77 -16.59
N ASP A 121 -1.16 4.03 -17.69
CA ASP A 121 -1.81 4.28 -18.99
C ASP A 121 -3.36 4.22 -18.96
N GLY A 122 -3.96 3.65 -17.91
CA GLY A 122 -5.42 3.52 -17.75
C GLY A 122 -6.09 4.66 -16.97
N PHE A 123 -5.31 5.60 -16.43
CA PHE A 123 -5.82 6.68 -15.60
C PHE A 123 -5.73 8.04 -16.30
N SER A 124 -6.76 8.86 -16.15
CA SER A 124 -6.70 10.28 -16.52
C SER A 124 -6.03 11.06 -15.39
N LEU A 125 -4.70 10.97 -15.32
CA LEU A 125 -3.90 11.61 -14.27
C LEU A 125 -3.86 13.13 -14.46
N THR A 126 -3.97 13.86 -13.35
CA THR A 126 -3.73 15.31 -13.31
C THR A 126 -2.42 15.58 -12.58
N GLY A 127 -1.31 15.20 -13.21
CA GLY A 127 0.04 15.29 -12.64
C GLY A 127 0.77 13.94 -12.67
N LEU A 128 1.58 13.68 -11.65
CA LEU A 128 2.26 12.39 -11.46
C LEU A 128 1.27 11.38 -10.85
N PRO A 129 1.54 10.07 -10.94
CA PRO A 129 0.71 9.08 -10.24
C PRO A 129 0.65 9.31 -8.74
N ASP A 130 -0.46 8.96 -8.12
CA ASP A 130 -0.56 8.93 -6.67
C ASP A 130 0.17 7.71 -6.09
N LEU A 131 0.59 7.80 -4.83
CA LEU A 131 1.16 6.65 -4.12
C LEU A 131 0.05 5.74 -3.59
N GLY A 132 0.26 4.44 -3.69
CA GLY A 132 -0.67 3.42 -3.21
C GLY A 132 -1.54 2.84 -4.33
N ALA A 133 -2.69 2.30 -3.96
CA ALA A 133 -3.52 1.49 -4.86
C ALA A 133 -4.60 2.28 -5.62
N PHE A 134 -4.93 3.49 -5.17
CA PHE A 134 -6.08 4.24 -5.64
C PHE A 134 -5.69 5.68 -5.96
N GLU A 135 -5.95 6.08 -7.21
CA GLU A 135 -5.80 7.48 -7.65
C GLU A 135 -6.90 8.35 -7.05
N PHE A 136 -6.52 9.51 -6.52
CA PHE A 136 -7.42 10.46 -5.90
C PHE A 136 -8.46 10.99 -6.90
N GLY A 137 -9.72 10.96 -6.50
CA GLY A 137 -10.83 11.45 -7.33
C GLY A 137 -11.25 10.51 -8.47
N GLN A 138 -10.56 9.38 -8.66
CA GLN A 138 -10.95 8.35 -9.63
C GLN A 138 -11.95 7.35 -9.02
N PRO A 139 -12.80 6.70 -9.84
CA PRO A 139 -13.58 5.57 -9.38
C PRO A 139 -12.66 4.43 -8.91
N LEU A 140 -13.15 3.61 -7.98
CA LEU A 140 -12.43 2.41 -7.55
C LEU A 140 -12.23 1.46 -8.75
N PRO A 141 -11.07 0.79 -8.87
CA PRO A 141 -10.86 -0.22 -9.88
C PRO A 141 -11.87 -1.37 -9.74
N ASP A 142 -12.43 -1.82 -10.86
CA ASP A 142 -13.20 -3.05 -10.91
C ASP A 142 -12.25 -4.25 -10.84
N TYR A 143 -12.25 -4.94 -9.70
CA TYR A 143 -11.41 -6.10 -9.47
C TYR A 143 -12.10 -7.39 -9.92
N GLY A 144 -11.35 -8.23 -10.63
CA GLY A 144 -11.77 -9.58 -11.01
C GLY A 144 -12.67 -9.63 -12.26
N PRO A 145 -13.09 -10.84 -12.67
CA PRO A 145 -14.01 -11.00 -13.77
C PRO A 145 -15.38 -10.39 -13.40
N PRO A 146 -16.09 -9.80 -14.36
CA PRO A 146 -17.45 -9.35 -14.11
C PRO A 146 -18.30 -10.54 -13.64
N PRO A 147 -19.32 -10.31 -12.80
CA PRO A 147 -20.25 -11.37 -12.41
C PRO A 147 -20.74 -12.09 -13.68
N ILE A 148 -20.62 -13.42 -13.69
CA ILE A 148 -21.18 -14.20 -14.79
C ILE A 148 -22.68 -13.96 -14.75
N PRO A 149 -23.33 -13.55 -15.87
CA PRO A 149 -24.76 -13.34 -15.90
C PRO A 149 -25.50 -14.55 -15.33
N CYS A 150 -26.44 -14.30 -14.41
CA CYS A 150 -27.20 -15.33 -13.69
C CYS A 150 -28.09 -16.20 -14.59
N ASP A 151 -28.07 -16.03 -15.91
CA ASP A 151 -28.76 -16.89 -16.88
C ASP A 151 -28.19 -18.33 -16.90
N ALA A 152 -26.99 -18.55 -16.35
CA ALA A 152 -26.41 -19.88 -16.13
C ALA A 152 -26.69 -20.44 -14.72
N CYS A 153 -27.24 -19.64 -13.81
CA CYS A 153 -27.66 -20.07 -12.47
C CYS A 153 -29.18 -20.33 -12.47
N THR A 154 -29.65 -21.28 -13.26
CA THR A 154 -30.91 -21.91 -12.91
C THR A 154 -30.65 -22.72 -11.64
N PRO A 155 -31.37 -22.47 -10.52
CA PRO A 155 -31.40 -23.45 -9.45
C PRO A 155 -31.87 -24.75 -10.10
N ALA A 156 -31.05 -25.79 -10.08
CA ALA A 156 -31.51 -27.11 -10.48
C ALA A 156 -32.81 -27.36 -9.70
N ALA A 157 -33.92 -27.44 -10.44
CA ALA A 157 -35.23 -27.64 -9.88
C ALA A 157 -35.14 -28.81 -8.89
N TYR A 158 -35.57 -28.57 -7.66
CA TYR A 158 -35.74 -29.59 -6.65
C TYR A 158 -36.66 -30.66 -7.25
N LEU A 159 -36.10 -31.78 -7.71
CA LEU A 159 -36.89 -32.90 -8.20
C LEU A 159 -37.70 -33.41 -7.01
N PRO A 160 -39.04 -33.50 -7.09
CA PRO A 160 -39.81 -34.09 -6.01
C PRO A 160 -39.37 -35.55 -5.85
N ILE A 161 -39.07 -35.93 -4.61
CA ILE A 161 -38.80 -37.31 -4.21
C ILE A 161 -39.97 -38.17 -4.69
N ILE A 162 -39.70 -39.07 -5.64
CA ILE A 162 -40.63 -40.13 -6.03
C ILE A 162 -40.74 -41.05 -4.80
N THR A 163 -41.84 -40.92 -4.05
CA THR A 163 -42.29 -41.99 -3.16
C THR A 163 -42.81 -43.13 -4.03
N VAL A 164 -42.06 -44.22 -4.06
CA VAL A 164 -42.47 -45.51 -4.64
C VAL A 164 -43.45 -46.18 -3.67
N PRO A 165 -44.52 -46.85 -4.17
CA PRO A 165 -45.59 -47.44 -3.36
C PRO A 165 -45.15 -48.55 -2.40
#